data_AF-A0A4U9VP91-F1
#
_entry.id   AF-A0A4U9VP91-F1
#
_cell.length_a   1.000
_cell.length_b   1.000
_cell.length_c   1.000
_cell.angle_alpha   90.00
_cell.angle_beta   90.00
_cell.angle_gamma   90.00
#
_symmetry.space_group_name_H-M   'P 1'
#
loop_
_entity.id
_entity.type
_entity.pdbx_description
1 polymer ?
#
loop_
_entity_poly.entity_id
_entity_poly.type
_entity_poly.pdbx_seq_one_letter_code
_entity_poly.pdbx_strand_id
1 'polypeptide(L)'
;MPGSGGTQRLPRLIGASKALDMMLTGRHVRARQALRMGLVDEAVPQSILLQTAIERVKQGWKSRRALPWQERLLNGPLGRSLLFSIVRKKTLEKTHGNYPAAERIIQVVRTGLDQGSASGYEAEARAFGELAMSPQSAALRSLFFASTALKKERGGDAQPHVLQRVGVLGGGLMGGGIACVTATRGGLPVRIKDVNEQGINHALKIHLGSVGQAGT
;
A
#
# COMPACT_ATOMS: atom_id res chain seq x y z
N MET A 1 -12.31 -1.33 -5.72
CA MET A 1 -12.79 -1.49 -4.33
C MET A 1 -12.75 -2.96 -3.95
N PRO A 2 -12.73 -3.31 -2.66
CA PRO A 2 -12.95 -4.70 -2.24
C PRO A 2 -14.33 -5.20 -2.70
N GLY A 3 -14.42 -6.45 -3.14
CA GLY A 3 -15.67 -7.08 -3.63
C GLY A 3 -16.08 -8.34 -2.89
N SER A 4 -15.33 -8.75 -1.86
CA SER A 4 -15.49 -10.02 -1.14
C SER A 4 -15.74 -9.83 0.36
N GLY A 5 -16.44 -8.76 0.74
CA GLY A 5 -16.71 -8.44 2.14
C GLY A 5 -15.65 -7.57 2.81
N GLY A 6 -14.66 -7.08 2.06
CA GLY A 6 -13.54 -6.31 2.62
C GLY A 6 -13.99 -4.96 3.19
N THR A 7 -14.95 -4.32 2.52
CA THR A 7 -15.53 -3.05 3.01
C THR A 7 -16.28 -3.20 4.33
N GLN A 8 -16.73 -4.42 4.66
CA GLN A 8 -17.49 -4.69 5.87
C GLN A 8 -16.63 -5.25 6.99
N ARG A 9 -15.76 -6.21 6.68
CA ARG A 9 -14.93 -6.91 7.66
C ARG A 9 -13.81 -6.01 8.20
N LEU A 10 -13.15 -5.24 7.34
CA LEU A 10 -11.96 -4.48 7.71
C LEU A 10 -12.26 -3.33 8.69
N PRO A 11 -13.27 -2.47 8.49
CA PRO A 11 -13.61 -1.42 9.46
C PRO A 11 -13.97 -1.94 10.85
N ARG A 12 -14.59 -3.12 10.92
CA ARG A 12 -14.94 -3.79 12.18
C ARG A 12 -13.73 -4.44 12.87
N LEU A 13 -12.71 -4.79 12.10
CA LEU A 13 -11.49 -5.44 12.60
C LEU A 13 -10.48 -4.41 13.13
N ILE A 14 -10.17 -3.38 12.35
CA ILE A 14 -9.08 -2.43 12.65
C ILE A 14 -9.55 -0.99 12.93
N GLY A 15 -10.86 -0.74 12.87
CA GLY A 15 -11.47 0.58 12.98
C GLY A 15 -11.67 1.26 11.63
N ALA A 16 -12.69 2.12 11.53
CA ALA A 16 -13.10 2.74 10.28
C ALA A 16 -12.03 3.66 9.69
N SER A 17 -11.28 4.37 10.55
CA SER A 17 -10.25 5.32 10.11
C SER A 17 -9.11 4.60 9.37
N LYS A 18 -8.51 3.59 10.01
CA LYS A 18 -7.43 2.79 9.42
C LYS A 18 -7.89 1.98 8.22
N ALA A 19 -9.13 1.44 8.28
CA ALA A 19 -9.68 0.68 7.17
C ALA A 19 -9.91 1.54 5.93
N LEU A 20 -10.46 2.75 6.07
CA LEU A 20 -10.65 3.69 4.97
C LEU A 20 -9.30 4.13 4.38
N ASP A 21 -8.29 4.42 5.21
CA ASP A 21 -6.95 4.72 4.74
C ASP A 21 -6.37 3.58 3.87
N MET A 22 -6.49 2.33 4.31
CA MET A 22 -6.03 1.18 3.54
C MET A 22 -6.83 0.98 2.24
N MET A 23 -8.16 1.07 2.29
CA MET A 23 -9.01 0.83 1.12
C MET A 23 -8.88 1.91 0.05
N LEU A 24 -8.70 3.18 0.45
CA LEU A 24 -8.60 4.30 -0.47
C LEU A 24 -7.21 4.44 -1.09
N THR A 25 -6.16 4.10 -0.34
CA THR A 25 -4.77 4.16 -0.85
C THR A 25 -4.35 2.88 -1.57
N GLY A 26 -5.00 1.75 -1.28
CA GLY A 26 -4.58 0.44 -1.80
C GLY A 26 -3.20 -0.01 -1.31
N ARG A 27 -2.67 0.61 -0.25
CA ARG A 27 -1.30 0.37 0.21
C ARG A 27 -1.15 -1.00 0.89
N HIS A 28 -0.01 -1.64 0.65
CA HIS A 28 0.40 -2.82 1.41
C HIS A 28 0.94 -2.43 2.79
N VAL A 29 0.73 -3.29 3.78
CA VAL A 29 1.20 -3.09 5.16
C VAL A 29 2.17 -4.22 5.54
N ARG A 30 3.29 -3.86 6.18
CA ARG A 30 4.26 -4.85 6.68
C ARG A 30 3.73 -5.56 7.92
N ALA A 31 4.20 -6.78 8.17
CA ALA A 31 3.73 -7.64 9.28
C ALA A 31 3.70 -6.94 10.64
N ARG A 32 4.78 -6.22 11.00
CA ARG A 32 4.86 -5.46 12.26
C ARG A 32 3.77 -4.38 12.37
N GLN A 33 3.48 -3.68 11.28
CA GLN A 33 2.43 -2.66 11.24
C GLN A 33 1.03 -3.30 11.29
N ALA A 34 0.84 -4.42 10.57
CA ALA A 34 -0.39 -5.20 10.58
C ALA A 34 -0.75 -5.68 11.99
N LEU A 35 0.23 -6.17 12.76
CA LEU A 35 0.05 -6.57 14.15
C LEU A 35 -0.36 -5.38 15.05
N ARG A 36 0.32 -4.23 14.92
CA ARG A 36 0.01 -3.03 15.71
C ARG A 36 -1.39 -2.49 15.44
N MET A 37 -1.90 -2.61 14.22
CA MET A 37 -3.25 -2.16 13.88
C MET A 37 -4.34 -3.18 14.19
N GLY A 38 -3.99 -4.41 14.57
CA GLY A 38 -4.95 -5.49 14.83
C GLY A 38 -5.46 -6.18 13.57
N LEU A 39 -4.75 -6.06 12.44
CA LEU A 39 -5.09 -6.77 11.20
C LEU A 39 -4.74 -8.26 11.28
N VAL A 40 -3.67 -8.58 12.00
CA VAL A 40 -3.23 -9.95 12.30
C VAL A 40 -3.07 -10.09 13.81
N ASP A 41 -3.31 -11.30 14.31
CA ASP A 41 -3.18 -11.60 15.74
C ASP A 41 -1.72 -11.80 16.17
N GLU A 42 -0.88 -12.33 15.27
CA GLU A 42 0.51 -12.68 15.54
C GLU A 42 1.37 -12.57 14.27
N ALA A 43 2.65 -12.24 14.43
CA ALA A 43 3.60 -12.11 13.32
C ALA A 43 4.89 -12.85 13.67
N VAL A 44 5.18 -13.93 12.95
CA VAL A 44 6.31 -14.84 13.21
C VAL A 44 7.17 -15.04 11.95
N PRO A 45 8.43 -15.49 12.08
CA PRO A 45 9.25 -15.91 10.95
C PRO A 45 8.58 -17.04 10.15
N GLN A 46 8.88 -17.09 8.84
CA GLN A 46 8.30 -18.08 7.93
C GLN A 46 8.56 -19.53 8.37
N SER A 47 9.71 -19.81 8.99
CA SER A 47 10.12 -21.14 9.43
C SER A 47 9.19 -21.76 10.48
N ILE A 48 8.49 -20.94 11.28
CA ILE A 48 7.60 -21.43 12.36
C ILE A 48 6.12 -21.14 12.11
N LEU A 49 5.78 -20.49 10.99
CA LEU A 49 4.42 -20.01 10.69
C LEU A 49 3.34 -21.10 10.81
N LEU A 50 3.59 -22.27 10.20
CA LEU A 50 2.62 -23.38 10.22
C LEU A 50 2.45 -23.95 11.62
N GLN A 51 3.56 -24.13 12.34
CA GLN A 51 3.54 -24.65 13.70
C GLN A 51 2.76 -23.71 14.63
N THR A 52 3.06 -22.42 14.61
CA THR A 52 2.35 -21.41 15.40
C THR A 52 0.86 -21.37 15.06
N ALA A 53 0.49 -21.49 13.77
CA ALA A 53 -0.91 -21.55 13.37
C ALA A 53 -1.65 -22.78 13.93
N ILE A 54 -1.04 -23.96 13.90
CA ILE A 54 -1.61 -25.20 14.44
C ILE A 54 -1.79 -25.08 15.97
N GLU A 55 -0.76 -24.59 16.67
CA GLU A 55 -0.81 -24.36 18.12
C GLU A 55 -1.92 -23.38 18.48
N ARG A 56 -2.10 -22.32 17.68
CA ARG A 56 -3.15 -21.33 17.90
C ARG A 56 -4.55 -21.91 17.77
N VAL A 57 -4.78 -22.79 16.79
CA VAL A 57 -6.07 -23.48 16.62
C VAL A 57 -6.34 -24.40 17.82
N LYS A 58 -5.32 -25.11 18.31
CA LYS A 58 -5.43 -26.01 19.49
C LYS A 58 -5.74 -25.26 20.78
N GLN A 59 -5.25 -24.04 20.95
CA GLN A 59 -5.53 -23.18 22.12
C GLN A 59 -6.97 -22.64 22.16
N GLY A 60 -7.75 -22.84 21.10
CA GLY A 60 -9.11 -22.33 20.97
C GLY A 60 -9.19 -20.86 20.55
N TRP A 61 -10.37 -20.47 20.06
CA TRP A 61 -10.62 -19.10 19.61
C TRP A 61 -10.83 -18.19 20.82
N LYS A 62 -9.83 -17.35 21.13
CA LYS A 62 -10.00 -16.27 22.11
C LYS A 62 -10.93 -15.20 21.53
N SER A 63 -11.72 -14.56 22.39
CA SER A 63 -12.56 -13.41 22.03
C SER A 63 -11.72 -12.36 21.31
N ARG A 64 -12.28 -11.81 20.21
CA ARG A 64 -11.60 -10.80 19.39
C ARG A 64 -11.19 -9.61 20.25
N ARG A 65 -9.98 -9.12 20.01
CA ARG A 65 -9.46 -7.92 20.67
C ARG A 65 -10.44 -6.77 20.46
N ALA A 66 -10.90 -6.16 21.55
CA ALA A 66 -11.74 -4.98 21.47
C ALA A 66 -11.00 -3.86 20.73
N LEU A 67 -11.72 -3.11 19.89
CA LEU A 67 -11.15 -1.96 19.19
C LEU A 67 -10.55 -0.97 20.20
N PRO A 68 -9.43 -0.29 19.86
CA PRO A 68 -8.87 0.77 20.68
C PRO A 68 -9.94 1.81 21.03
N TRP A 69 -9.86 2.39 22.23
CA TRP A 69 -10.87 3.35 22.70
C TRP A 69 -11.07 4.55 21.75
N GLN A 70 -10.01 5.00 21.06
CA GLN A 70 -10.08 6.07 20.06
C GLN A 70 -10.97 5.68 18.87
N GLU A 71 -10.81 4.45 18.37
CA GLU A 71 -11.64 3.93 17.28
C GLU A 71 -13.06 3.69 17.76
N ARG A 72 -13.29 3.33 19.03
CA ARG A 72 -14.64 3.22 19.60
C ARG A 72 -15.35 4.58 19.64
N LEU A 73 -14.63 5.63 20.02
CA LEU A 73 -15.13 7.01 20.05
C LEU A 73 -15.42 7.53 18.63
N LEU A 74 -14.47 7.34 17.70
CA LEU A 74 -14.65 7.70 16.28
C LEU A 74 -15.76 6.88 15.61
N ASN A 75 -16.05 5.68 16.10
CA ASN A 75 -17.19 4.88 15.67
C ASN A 75 -18.53 5.27 16.36
N GLY A 76 -18.58 6.33 17.17
CA GLY A 76 -19.83 6.91 17.65
C GLY A 76 -20.56 7.72 16.56
N PRO A 77 -21.86 8.02 16.70
CA PRO A 77 -22.64 8.68 15.65
C PRO A 77 -22.06 10.03 15.17
N LEU A 78 -21.59 10.85 16.10
CA LEU A 78 -20.95 12.15 15.82
C LEU A 78 -19.51 12.01 15.32
N GLY A 79 -18.77 11.03 15.86
CA GLY A 79 -17.39 10.74 15.42
C GLY A 79 -17.35 10.23 13.98
N ARG A 80 -18.32 9.41 13.58
CA ARG A 80 -18.43 8.86 12.23
C ARG A 80 -18.69 9.94 11.20
N SER A 81 -19.65 10.83 11.44
CA SER A 81 -19.98 11.89 10.48
C SER A 81 -18.77 12.80 10.20
N LEU A 82 -18.00 13.13 11.25
CA LEU A 82 -16.75 13.89 11.12
C LEU A 82 -15.66 13.10 10.41
N LEU A 83 -15.47 11.81 10.74
CA LEU A 83 -14.49 10.97 10.05
C LEU A 83 -14.78 10.90 8.55
N PHE A 84 -16.03 10.63 8.17
CA PHE A 84 -16.43 10.53 6.77
C PHE A 84 -16.28 11.85 6.02
N SER A 85 -16.56 13.00 6.65
CA SER A 85 -16.37 14.31 6.00
C SER A 85 -14.89 14.62 5.75
N ILE A 86 -14.03 14.34 6.73
CA ILE A 86 -12.56 14.51 6.60
C ILE A 86 -12.01 13.59 5.52
N VAL A 87 -12.38 12.30 5.55
CA VAL A 87 -11.91 11.30 4.58
C VAL A 87 -12.38 11.68 3.18
N ARG A 88 -13.63 12.12 3.01
CA ARG A 88 -14.17 12.58 1.74
C ARG A 88 -13.41 13.79 1.20
N LYS A 89 -13.21 14.83 2.03
CA LYS A 89 -12.46 16.03 1.63
C LYS A 89 -11.03 15.68 1.17
N LYS A 90 -10.30 14.91 1.97
CA LYS A 90 -8.93 14.47 1.65
C LYS A 90 -8.87 13.58 0.40
N THR A 91 -9.90 12.77 0.19
CA THR A 91 -10.02 11.91 -1.00
C THR A 91 -10.27 12.75 -2.24
N LEU A 92 -11.18 13.72 -2.17
CA LEU A 92 -11.48 14.63 -3.27
C LEU A 92 -10.26 15.48 -3.65
N GLU A 93 -9.51 15.98 -2.66
CA GLU A 93 -8.26 16.72 -2.87
C GLU A 93 -7.21 15.92 -3.66
N LYS A 94 -7.14 14.59 -3.42
CA LYS A 94 -6.16 13.72 -4.10
C LYS A 94 -6.65 13.17 -5.44
N THR A 95 -7.94 12.88 -5.54
CA THR A 95 -8.54 12.23 -6.71
C THR A 95 -9.03 13.23 -7.76
N HIS A 96 -9.23 14.49 -7.36
CA HIS A 96 -9.84 15.55 -8.16
C HIS A 96 -11.18 15.14 -8.79
N GLY A 97 -11.90 14.21 -8.16
CA GLY A 97 -13.19 13.70 -8.66
C GLY A 97 -13.10 12.71 -9.83
N ASN A 98 -11.91 12.41 -10.34
CA ASN A 98 -11.74 11.56 -11.52
C ASN A 98 -11.88 10.06 -11.24
N TYR A 99 -11.87 9.67 -9.96
CA TYR A 99 -11.86 8.27 -9.51
C TYR A 99 -13.14 7.94 -8.74
N PRO A 100 -14.22 7.49 -9.42
CA PRO A 100 -15.51 7.23 -8.76
C PRO A 100 -15.43 6.14 -7.69
N ALA A 101 -14.45 5.23 -7.79
CA ALA A 101 -14.26 4.15 -6.84
C ALA A 101 -13.99 4.64 -5.40
N ALA A 102 -13.30 5.78 -5.24
CA ALA A 102 -12.93 6.28 -3.93
C ALA A 102 -14.17 6.73 -3.13
N GLU A 103 -15.07 7.47 -3.77
CA GLU A 103 -16.32 7.90 -3.14
C GLU A 103 -17.28 6.74 -2.88
N ARG A 104 -17.37 5.78 -3.80
CA ARG A 104 -18.20 4.58 -3.60
C ARG A 104 -17.72 3.74 -2.41
N ILE A 105 -16.41 3.61 -2.19
CA ILE A 105 -15.86 2.93 -1.01
C ILE A 105 -16.35 3.61 0.28
N ILE A 106 -16.25 4.93 0.35
CA ILE A 106 -16.68 5.71 1.53
C ILE A 106 -18.18 5.48 1.80
N GLN A 107 -19.00 5.51 0.76
CA GLN A 107 -20.46 5.28 0.86
C GLN A 107 -20.79 3.87 1.34
N VAL A 108 -20.20 2.83 0.74
CA VAL A 108 -20.47 1.43 1.11
C VAL A 108 -20.06 1.12 2.55
N VAL A 109 -18.91 1.66 2.98
CA VAL A 109 -18.46 1.53 4.37
C VAL A 109 -19.43 2.23 5.32
N ARG A 110 -19.90 3.44 4.96
CA ARG A 110 -20.90 4.17 5.75
C ARG A 110 -22.21 3.40 5.87
N THR A 111 -22.77 2.95 4.75
CA THR A 111 -24.00 2.13 4.72
C THR A 111 -23.84 0.90 5.62
N GLY A 112 -22.71 0.21 5.53
CA GLY A 112 -22.43 -0.96 6.35
C GLY A 112 -22.34 -0.67 7.85
N LEU A 113 -21.84 0.51 8.25
CA LEU A 113 -21.74 0.91 9.65
C LEU A 113 -23.06 1.45 10.22
N ASP A 114 -23.88 2.10 9.37
CA ASP A 114 -25.12 2.75 9.79
C ASP A 114 -26.33 1.78 9.73
N GLN A 115 -26.41 0.94 8.70
CA GLN A 115 -27.56 0.06 8.42
C GLN A 115 -27.28 -1.43 8.69
N GLY A 116 -26.08 -1.77 9.15
CA GLY A 116 -25.68 -3.14 9.46
C GLY A 116 -24.93 -3.86 8.33
N SER A 117 -24.42 -5.06 8.66
CA SER A 117 -23.51 -5.79 7.77
C SER A 117 -24.20 -6.35 6.52
N ALA A 118 -25.46 -6.80 6.63
CA ALA A 118 -26.19 -7.39 5.51
C ALA A 118 -26.40 -6.38 4.37
N SER A 119 -26.97 -5.21 4.69
CA SER A 119 -27.13 -4.10 3.76
C SER A 119 -25.78 -3.59 3.23
N GLY A 120 -24.74 -3.60 4.05
CA GLY A 120 -23.38 -3.29 3.64
C GLY A 120 -22.82 -4.23 2.57
N TYR A 121 -23.04 -5.55 2.69
CA TYR A 121 -22.58 -6.53 1.68
C TYR A 121 -23.35 -6.38 0.37
N GLU A 122 -24.66 -6.13 0.42
CA GLU A 122 -25.45 -5.84 -0.78
C GLU A 122 -24.99 -4.57 -1.49
N ALA A 123 -24.75 -3.50 -0.72
CA ALA A 123 -24.21 -2.25 -1.25
C ALA A 123 -22.81 -2.45 -1.86
N GLU A 124 -21.95 -3.25 -1.23
CA GLU A 124 -20.63 -3.62 -1.75
C GLU A 124 -20.74 -4.34 -3.09
N ALA A 125 -21.60 -5.35 -3.19
CA ALA A 125 -21.79 -6.12 -4.42
C ALA A 125 -22.29 -5.24 -5.58
N ARG A 126 -23.30 -4.40 -5.33
CA ARG A 126 -23.84 -3.47 -6.34
C ARG A 126 -22.79 -2.45 -6.80
N ALA A 127 -22.16 -1.76 -5.85
CA ALA A 127 -21.15 -0.76 -6.18
C ALA A 127 -19.92 -1.38 -6.87
N PHE A 128 -19.52 -2.59 -6.47
CA PHE A 128 -18.43 -3.30 -7.13
C PHE A 128 -18.79 -3.63 -8.58
N GLY A 129 -20.00 -4.14 -8.84
CA GLY A 129 -20.48 -4.43 -10.19
C GLY A 129 -20.49 -3.19 -11.09
N GLU A 130 -21.06 -2.08 -10.61
CA GLU A 130 -21.09 -0.81 -11.34
C GLU A 130 -19.68 -0.30 -11.65
N LEU A 131 -18.79 -0.29 -10.66
CA LEU A 131 -17.42 0.17 -10.85
C LEU A 131 -16.61 -0.76 -11.76
N ALA A 132 -16.84 -2.07 -11.72
CA ALA A 132 -16.14 -3.03 -12.58
C ALA A 132 -16.40 -2.74 -14.07
N MET A 133 -17.60 -2.27 -14.39
CA MET A 133 -18.04 -1.91 -15.74
C MET A 133 -17.71 -0.46 -16.15
N SER A 134 -17.17 0.36 -15.25
CA SER A 134 -16.83 1.75 -15.56
C SER A 134 -15.64 1.87 -16.53
N PRO A 135 -15.61 2.92 -17.39
CA PRO A 135 -14.48 3.15 -18.30
C PRO A 135 -13.17 3.40 -17.56
N GLN A 136 -13.22 4.05 -16.39
CA GLN A 136 -12.03 4.28 -15.55
C GLN A 136 -11.44 2.95 -15.07
N SER A 137 -12.29 2.01 -14.66
CA SER A 137 -11.85 0.68 -14.23
C SER A 137 -11.26 -0.12 -15.40
N ALA A 138 -11.85 -0.06 -16.59
CA ALA A 138 -11.29 -0.67 -17.79
C ALA A 138 -9.91 -0.10 -18.14
N ALA A 139 -9.77 1.23 -18.12
CA ALA A 139 -8.50 1.92 -18.39
C ALA A 139 -7.40 1.56 -17.37
N LEU A 140 -7.73 1.54 -16.07
CA LEU A 140 -6.76 1.17 -15.03
C LEU A 140 -6.31 -0.30 -15.13
N ARG A 141 -7.22 -1.22 -15.48
CA ARG A 141 -6.85 -2.61 -15.77
C ARG A 141 -5.96 -2.73 -16.99
N SER A 142 -6.26 -1.98 -18.06
CA SER A 142 -5.42 -1.91 -19.26
C SER A 142 -3.99 -1.45 -18.90
N LEU A 143 -3.85 -0.37 -18.13
CA LEU A 143 -2.54 0.12 -17.67
C LEU A 143 -1.78 -0.92 -16.84
N PHE A 144 -2.49 -1.69 -15.99
CA PHE A 144 -1.90 -2.78 -15.23
C PHE A 144 -1.35 -3.88 -16.14
N PHE A 145 -2.13 -4.33 -17.13
CA PHE A 145 -1.70 -5.36 -18.07
C PHE A 145 -0.56 -4.87 -18.97
N ALA A 146 -0.64 -3.64 -19.49
CA ALA A 146 0.43 -3.03 -20.27
C ALA A 146 1.73 -2.94 -19.48
N SER A 147 1.67 -2.47 -18.23
CA SER A 147 2.84 -2.42 -17.34
C SER A 147 3.42 -3.79 -17.03
N THR A 148 2.58 -4.82 -16.94
CA THR A 148 3.01 -6.19 -16.68
C THR A 148 3.63 -6.83 -17.92
N ALA A 149 3.12 -6.52 -19.11
CA ALA A 149 3.68 -6.95 -20.39
C ALA A 149 5.06 -6.31 -20.61
N LEU A 150 5.19 -5.00 -20.42
CA LEU A 150 6.45 -4.27 -20.55
C LEU A 150 7.56 -4.80 -19.63
N LYS A 151 7.21 -5.28 -18.43
CA LYS A 151 8.20 -5.91 -17.51
C LYS A 151 8.76 -7.24 -18.03
N LYS A 152 8.03 -7.94 -18.90
CA LYS A 152 8.46 -9.20 -19.51
C LYS A 152 9.21 -8.98 -20.81
N GLU A 153 8.97 -7.83 -21.45
CA GLU A 153 9.57 -7.45 -22.71
C GLU A 153 11.04 -7.04 -22.50
N ARG A 154 11.94 -7.65 -23.27
CA ARG A 154 13.40 -7.44 -23.14
C ARG A 154 13.96 -6.45 -24.17
N GLY A 155 13.12 -5.93 -25.07
CA GLY A 155 13.52 -5.00 -26.14
C GLY A 155 14.27 -5.65 -27.31
N GLY A 156 14.52 -6.97 -27.26
CA GLY A 156 15.14 -7.75 -28.33
C GLY A 156 15.43 -9.18 -27.86
N ASP A 157 15.95 -10.02 -28.77
CA ASP A 157 16.26 -11.44 -28.51
C ASP A 157 17.57 -11.65 -27.74
N ALA A 158 18.36 -10.58 -27.56
CA ALA A 158 19.64 -10.64 -26.88
C ALA A 158 19.46 -11.01 -25.40
N GLN A 159 20.29 -11.95 -24.92
CA GLN A 159 20.30 -12.29 -23.50
C GLN A 159 21.06 -11.22 -22.70
N PRO A 160 20.47 -10.70 -21.61
CA PRO A 160 21.12 -9.71 -20.78
C PRO A 160 22.34 -10.31 -20.09
N HIS A 161 23.47 -9.60 -20.16
CA HIS A 161 24.69 -10.00 -19.45
C HIS A 161 24.58 -9.65 -17.97
N VAL A 162 25.21 -10.48 -17.12
CA VAL A 162 25.29 -10.21 -15.68
C VAL A 162 26.20 -9.00 -15.47
N LEU A 163 25.62 -7.90 -14.99
CA LEU A 163 26.37 -6.71 -14.59
C LEU A 163 27.02 -6.96 -13.23
N GLN A 164 28.33 -6.76 -13.13
CA GLN A 164 29.07 -6.87 -11.87
C GLN A 164 29.39 -5.51 -11.24
N ARG A 165 29.53 -4.46 -12.07
CA ARG A 165 29.95 -3.12 -11.67
C ARG A 165 29.34 -2.09 -12.61
N VAL A 166 29.00 -0.92 -12.09
CA VAL A 166 28.44 0.20 -12.86
C VAL A 166 29.27 1.45 -12.65
N GLY A 167 29.58 2.16 -13.74
CA GLY A 167 30.19 3.49 -13.70
C GLY A 167 29.17 4.57 -14.03
N VAL A 168 29.10 5.62 -13.22
CA VAL A 168 28.26 6.80 -13.48
C VAL A 168 29.17 7.99 -13.73
N LEU A 169 29.03 8.59 -14.92
CA LEU A 169 29.78 9.78 -15.30
C LEU A 169 28.95 11.03 -14.92
N GLY A 170 29.47 11.81 -13.97
CA GLY A 170 28.83 12.96 -13.35
C GLY A 170 28.37 12.67 -11.91
N GLY A 171 28.77 13.54 -10.98
CA GLY A 171 28.40 13.57 -9.56
C GLY A 171 27.33 14.64 -9.24
N GLY A 172 26.72 15.26 -10.25
CA GLY A 172 25.59 16.17 -10.05
C GLY A 172 24.33 15.47 -9.50
N LEU A 173 23.24 16.22 -9.38
CA LEU A 173 21.94 15.76 -8.85
C LEU A 173 21.46 14.44 -9.49
N MET A 174 21.53 14.34 -10.83
CA MET A 174 21.11 13.17 -11.59
C MET A 174 22.06 11.97 -11.40
N GLY A 175 23.37 12.21 -11.47
CA GLY A 175 24.37 11.15 -11.35
C GLY A 175 24.39 10.51 -9.97
N GLY A 176 24.27 11.32 -8.91
CA GLY A 176 24.09 10.81 -7.55
C GLY A 176 22.80 10.01 -7.37
N GLY A 177 21.70 10.44 -7.99
CA GLY A 177 20.42 9.74 -7.95
C GLY A 177 20.46 8.37 -8.65
N ILE A 178 21.05 8.32 -9.85
CA ILE A 178 21.27 7.06 -10.59
C ILE A 178 22.16 6.14 -9.76
N ALA A 179 23.29 6.63 -9.25
CA ALA A 179 24.19 5.84 -8.45
C ALA A 179 23.53 5.27 -7.18
N CYS A 180 22.71 6.06 -6.50
CA CYS A 180 21.97 5.62 -5.31
C CYS A 180 20.94 4.53 -5.64
N VAL A 181 20.14 4.68 -6.70
CA VAL A 181 19.16 3.66 -7.10
C VAL A 181 19.87 2.38 -7.55
N THR A 182 20.95 2.48 -8.31
CA THR A 182 21.73 1.32 -8.76
C THR A 182 22.39 0.58 -7.58
N ALA A 183 22.91 1.30 -6.58
CA ALA A 183 23.49 0.69 -5.39
C ALA A 183 22.42 0.05 -4.48
N THR A 184 21.33 0.77 -4.19
CA THR A 184 20.33 0.33 -3.19
C THR A 184 19.30 -0.64 -3.74
N ARG A 185 18.75 -0.37 -4.93
CA ARG A 185 17.72 -1.23 -5.54
C ARG A 185 18.35 -2.25 -6.48
N GLY A 186 19.42 -1.86 -7.17
CA GLY A 186 20.14 -2.76 -8.08
C GLY A 186 21.10 -3.70 -7.35
N GLY A 187 21.55 -3.37 -6.13
CA GLY A 187 22.50 -4.18 -5.37
C GLY A 187 23.88 -4.29 -6.02
N LEU A 188 24.22 -3.36 -6.92
CA LEU A 188 25.47 -3.40 -7.69
C LEU A 188 26.50 -2.39 -7.15
N PRO A 189 27.79 -2.73 -7.13
CA PRO A 189 28.86 -1.77 -6.89
C PRO A 189 28.84 -0.65 -7.95
N VAL A 190 28.79 0.61 -7.49
CA VAL A 190 28.77 1.79 -8.36
C VAL A 190 30.00 2.67 -8.12
N ARG A 191 30.63 3.16 -9.19
CA ARG A 191 31.67 4.19 -9.15
C ARG A 191 31.17 5.47 -9.80
N ILE A 192 31.30 6.59 -9.13
CA ILE A 192 30.97 7.91 -9.67
C ILE A 192 32.28 8.58 -10.11
N LYS A 193 32.33 9.07 -11.35
CA LYS A 193 33.45 9.86 -11.86
C LYS A 193 32.95 11.24 -12.24
N ASP A 194 33.54 12.27 -11.65
CA ASP A 194 33.34 13.66 -12.04
C ASP A 194 34.69 14.30 -12.42
N VAL A 195 34.60 15.45 -13.08
CA VAL A 195 35.71 16.33 -13.44
C VAL A 195 36.19 17.09 -12.20
N ASN A 196 35.28 17.46 -11.29
CA ASN A 196 35.60 18.20 -10.07
C ASN A 196 35.25 17.41 -8.79
N GLU A 197 35.99 17.67 -7.70
CA GLU A 197 35.73 17.02 -6.41
C GLU A 197 34.40 17.48 -5.80
N GLN A 198 33.99 18.72 -6.08
CA GLN A 198 32.74 19.28 -5.60
C GLN A 198 31.52 18.49 -6.09
N GLY A 199 31.52 18.03 -7.33
CA GLY A 199 30.47 17.19 -7.90
C GLY A 199 30.37 15.87 -7.16
N ILE A 200 31.50 15.20 -6.89
CA ILE A 200 31.50 13.95 -6.13
C ILE A 200 30.93 14.18 -4.72
N ASN A 201 31.40 15.20 -4.02
CA ASN A 201 30.92 15.52 -2.67
C ASN A 201 29.42 15.82 -2.64
N HIS A 202 28.89 16.47 -3.68
CA HIS A 202 27.48 16.76 -3.81
C HIS A 202 26.62 15.50 -3.97
N ALA A 203 27.01 14.58 -4.87
CA ALA A 203 26.34 13.28 -5.02
C ALA A 203 26.31 12.49 -3.71
N LEU A 204 27.45 12.42 -3.01
CA LEU A 204 27.58 11.70 -1.75
C LEU A 204 26.68 12.31 -0.67
N LYS A 205 26.68 13.64 -0.53
CA LYS A 205 25.93 14.33 0.52
C LYS A 205 24.41 14.19 0.37
N ILE A 206 23.90 14.31 -0.85
CA ILE A 206 22.44 14.29 -1.09
C ILE A 206 21.88 12.88 -1.01
N HIS A 207 22.61 11.89 -1.54
CA HIS A 207 22.02 10.58 -1.82
C HIS A 207 22.60 9.41 -1.02
N LEU A 208 23.71 9.56 -0.26
CA LEU A 208 24.17 8.50 0.65
C LEU A 208 23.50 8.53 2.03
N GLY A 209 22.98 9.69 2.47
CA GLY A 209 22.21 9.77 3.72
C GLY A 209 20.97 8.86 3.72
N SER A 210 20.42 8.56 2.53
CA SER A 210 19.30 7.65 2.32
C SER A 210 19.70 6.17 2.20
N VAL A 211 20.97 5.86 1.87
CA VAL A 211 21.47 4.47 1.76
C VAL A 211 21.55 3.81 3.14
N GLY A 212 21.91 4.57 4.19
CA GLY A 212 21.95 4.07 5.57
C GLY A 212 20.60 3.71 6.18
N GLN A 213 19.49 4.22 5.64
CA GLN A 213 18.13 3.91 6.14
C GLN A 213 17.45 2.74 5.41
N ALA A 214 17.98 2.30 4.27
CA ALA A 214 17.41 1.20 3.49
C ALA A 214 17.92 -0.19 3.94
N GLY A 215 18.90 -0.24 4.85
CA GLY A 215 19.58 -1.47 5.30
C GLY A 215 19.15 -2.02 6.67
N THR A 216 18.01 -1.60 7.23
CA THR A 216 17.43 -2.13 8.49
C THR A 216 15.95 -2.43 8.35
#